data_AF-A0A9X3YSE0-F1
#
_entry.id   AF-A0A9X3YSE0-F1
#
_cell.length_a   1.000
_cell.length_b   1.000
_cell.length_c   1.000
_cell.angle_alpha   90.00
_cell.angle_beta   90.00
_cell.angle_gamma   90.00
#
_symmetry.space_group_name_H-M   'P 1'
#
loop_
_entity.id
_entity.type
_entity.pdbx_description
1 polymer ?
#
loop_
_entity_poly.entity_id
_entity_poly.type
_entity_poly.pdbx_seq_one_letter_code
_entity_poly.pdbx_strand_id
1 'polypeptide(L)'
;MLGEKFARVFGTANPYIRNLKHDESFASFAKNLDGEPYGGMAIWGGLFWQLREALGAAVADKLLATSWQAFEAPKKRQDTAARFAAVLQAEAAKLGEMQSATVAKALRDRAFPIGK
;
A
#
# COMPACT_ATOMS: atom_id res chain seq x y z
N MET A 1 5.05 -17.78 -12.81
CA MET A 1 4.65 -16.59 -13.60
C MET A 1 5.71 -16.27 -14.66
N LEU A 2 5.41 -15.50 -15.72
CA LEU A 2 6.35 -15.25 -16.82
C LEU A 2 7.73 -14.74 -16.35
N GLY A 3 7.78 -13.89 -15.31
CA GLY A 3 9.02 -13.35 -14.74
C GLY A 3 9.97 -14.37 -14.10
N GLU A 4 9.47 -15.46 -13.53
CA GLU A 4 10.33 -16.52 -12.97
C GLU A 4 11.08 -17.30 -14.04
N LYS A 5 10.50 -17.45 -15.24
CA LYS A 5 11.13 -18.18 -16.34
C LYS A 5 12.27 -17.37 -16.98
N PHE A 6 12.19 -16.04 -16.98
CA PHE A 6 13.25 -15.17 -17.49
C PHE A 6 14.42 -15.02 -16.52
N ALA A 7 14.20 -15.03 -15.20
CA ALA A 7 15.25 -14.92 -14.18
C ALA A 7 16.31 -16.04 -14.29
N ARG A 8 15.83 -17.27 -14.53
CA ARG A 8 16.67 -18.47 -14.59
C ARG A 8 17.62 -18.49 -15.79
N VAL A 9 17.30 -17.77 -16.86
CA VAL A 9 18.09 -17.72 -18.10
C VAL A 9 19.21 -16.68 -18.02
N PHE A 10 19.04 -15.63 -17.21
CA PHE A 10 19.97 -14.48 -17.18
C PHE A 10 20.78 -14.33 -15.88
N GLY A 11 20.71 -15.30 -14.95
CA GLY A 11 21.61 -15.35 -13.78
C GLY A 11 21.48 -14.17 -12.81
N THR A 12 20.41 -13.39 -12.90
CA THR A 12 20.16 -12.27 -11.99
C THR A 12 19.48 -12.79 -10.73
N ALA A 13 20.10 -12.55 -9.57
CA ALA A 13 19.58 -13.00 -8.27
C ALA A 13 18.21 -12.41 -7.92
N ASN A 14 17.78 -11.34 -8.60
CA ASN A 14 16.49 -10.69 -8.44
C ASN A 14 15.83 -10.43 -9.80
N PRO A 15 14.77 -11.17 -10.18
CA PRO A 15 14.09 -11.01 -11.47
C PRO A 15 13.31 -9.71 -11.66
N TYR A 16 13.13 -8.94 -10.59
CA TYR A 16 12.23 -7.80 -10.56
C TYR A 16 12.96 -6.58 -10.01
N ILE A 17 12.76 -5.43 -10.64
CA ILE A 17 13.24 -4.14 -10.12
C ILE A 17 12.52 -3.81 -8.79
N ARG A 18 11.25 -4.23 -8.65
CA ARG A 18 10.44 -4.16 -7.41
C ARG A 18 9.42 -5.29 -7.37
N ASN A 19 9.27 -5.96 -6.22
CA ASN A 19 8.20 -6.92 -5.96
C ASN A 19 7.15 -6.27 -5.07
N LEU A 20 5.92 -6.11 -5.57
CA LEU A 20 4.80 -5.55 -4.82
C LEU A 20 4.25 -6.53 -3.77
N LYS A 21 4.63 -7.82 -3.84
CA LYS A 21 4.33 -8.81 -2.80
C LYS A 21 5.41 -8.80 -1.71
N HIS A 22 5.72 -7.62 -1.20
CA HIS A 22 6.62 -7.47 -0.06
C HIS A 22 5.81 -7.46 1.24
N ASP A 23 6.27 -8.24 2.22
CA ASP A 23 5.64 -8.39 3.53
C ASP A 23 6.19 -7.40 4.57
N GLU A 24 6.94 -6.38 4.14
CA GLU A 24 7.49 -5.38 5.05
C GLU A 24 6.38 -4.53 5.67
N SER A 25 6.48 -4.36 6.99
CA SER A 25 5.53 -3.55 7.76
C SER A 25 5.91 -2.07 7.76
N PHE A 26 4.91 -1.18 7.84
CA PHE A 26 5.13 0.25 7.97
C PHE A 26 5.91 0.61 9.25
N ALA A 27 5.70 -0.13 10.34
CA ALA A 27 6.42 0.06 11.61
C ALA A 27 7.93 -0.19 11.48
N SER A 28 8.35 -1.12 10.62
CA SER A 28 9.76 -1.37 10.33
C SER A 28 10.41 -0.20 9.58
N PHE A 29 9.67 0.41 8.64
CA PHE A 29 10.15 1.55 7.84
C PHE A 29 10.12 2.88 8.58
N ALA A 30 9.12 3.12 9.45
CA ALA A 30 8.99 4.36 10.20
C ALA A 30 10.22 4.70 11.06
N LYS A 31 11.04 3.69 11.41
CA LYS A 31 12.30 3.86 12.15
C LYS A 31 13.45 4.44 11.30
N ASN A 32 13.35 4.40 9.97
CA ASN A 32 14.41 4.77 9.02
C ASN A 32 13.89 5.72 7.91
N LEU A 33 12.98 6.64 8.24
CA LEU A 33 12.35 7.58 7.29
C LEU A 33 13.35 8.46 6.52
N ASP A 34 14.57 8.64 7.06
CA ASP A 34 15.61 9.50 6.51
C ASP A 34 16.60 8.76 5.59
N GLY A 35 16.56 7.41 5.55
CA GLY A 35 17.59 6.61 4.90
C GLY A 35 17.44 6.46 3.38
N GLU A 36 16.23 6.31 2.86
CA GLU A 36 16.01 6.13 1.42
C GLU A 36 14.67 6.71 0.93
N PRO A 37 14.66 7.54 -0.13
CA PRO A 37 13.44 8.09 -0.71
C PRO A 37 12.48 7.02 -1.28
N TYR A 38 12.94 5.78 -1.45
CA TYR A 38 12.20 4.68 -2.08
C TYR A 38 11.69 3.60 -1.12
N GLY A 39 12.15 3.54 0.14
CA GLY A 39 11.75 2.48 1.08
C GLY A 39 10.23 2.48 1.37
N GLY A 40 9.61 3.66 1.38
CA GLY A 40 8.16 3.79 1.58
C GLY A 40 7.34 3.23 0.40
N MET A 41 7.90 3.17 -0.81
CA MET A 41 7.16 2.72 -2.00
C MET A 41 6.85 1.23 -1.96
N ALA A 42 7.71 0.41 -1.35
CA ALA A 42 7.48 -1.03 -1.20
C ALA A 42 6.25 -1.31 -0.31
N ILE A 43 6.10 -0.53 0.77
CA ILE A 43 5.00 -0.68 1.73
C ILE A 43 3.67 -0.24 1.13
N TRP A 44 3.64 0.92 0.45
CA TRP A 44 2.45 1.38 -0.27
C TRP A 44 2.07 0.44 -1.41
N GLY A 45 3.07 0.00 -2.19
CA GLY A 45 2.87 -0.96 -3.26
C GLY A 45 2.29 -2.28 -2.76
N GLY A 46 2.79 -2.78 -1.62
CA GLY A 46 2.24 -3.94 -0.94
C GLY A 46 0.78 -3.77 -0.55
N LEU A 47 0.46 -2.66 0.13
CA LEU A 47 -0.92 -2.36 0.52
C LEU A 47 -1.85 -2.36 -0.69
N PHE A 48 -1.46 -1.67 -1.77
CA PHE A 48 -2.30 -1.58 -2.98
C PHE A 48 -2.50 -2.94 -3.63
N TRP A 49 -1.47 -3.79 -3.66
CA TRP A 49 -1.58 -5.14 -4.17
C TRP A 49 -2.55 -6.00 -3.34
N GLN A 50 -2.43 -5.96 -2.01
CA GLN A 50 -3.34 -6.71 -1.12
C GLN A 50 -4.80 -6.27 -1.28
N LEU A 51 -5.05 -4.96 -1.44
CA LEU A 51 -6.39 -4.45 -1.71
C LEU A 51 -6.91 -4.95 -3.06
N ARG A 52 -6.05 -5.01 -4.08
CA ARG A 52 -6.39 -5.53 -5.41
C ARG A 52 -6.75 -7.02 -5.36
N GLU A 53 -6.02 -7.82 -4.58
CA GLU A 53 -6.31 -9.25 -4.38
C GLU A 53 -7.62 -9.46 -3.61
N ALA A 54 -7.91 -8.63 -2.61
CA ALA A 54 -9.08 -8.81 -1.75
C ALA A 54 -10.38 -8.23 -2.35
N LEU A 55 -10.32 -7.09 -3.04
CA LEU A 55 -11.49 -6.39 -3.56
C LEU A 55 -11.70 -6.58 -5.06
N GLY A 56 -10.69 -7.12 -5.76
CA GLY A 56 -10.62 -7.14 -7.21
C GLY A 56 -10.13 -5.81 -7.79
N ALA A 57 -9.51 -5.88 -8.97
CA ALA A 57 -8.84 -4.75 -9.60
C ALA A 57 -9.73 -3.53 -9.82
N ALA A 58 -10.93 -3.71 -10.38
CA ALA A 58 -11.82 -2.60 -10.71
C ALA A 58 -12.24 -1.79 -9.47
N VAL A 59 -12.53 -2.48 -8.36
CA VAL A 59 -12.95 -1.83 -7.11
C VAL A 59 -11.75 -1.18 -6.42
N ALA A 60 -10.64 -1.90 -6.28
CA ALA A 60 -9.44 -1.40 -5.63
C ALA A 60 -8.85 -0.18 -6.35
N ASP A 61 -8.71 -0.25 -7.67
CA ASP A 61 -8.10 0.84 -8.45
C ASP A 61 -8.98 2.10 -8.40
N LYS A 62 -10.32 1.94 -8.49
CA LYS A 62 -11.25 3.07 -8.34
C LYS A 62 -11.15 3.69 -6.95
N LEU A 63 -11.16 2.87 -5.90
CA LEU A 63 -11.03 3.33 -4.52
C LEU A 63 -9.73 4.11 -4.31
N LEU A 64 -8.60 3.57 -4.77
CA LEU A 64 -7.29 4.22 -4.66
C LEU A 64 -7.25 5.55 -5.41
N ALA A 65 -7.80 5.60 -6.62
CA ALA A 65 -7.87 6.84 -7.40
C ALA A 65 -8.73 7.90 -6.70
N THR A 66 -9.90 7.54 -6.18
CA THR A 66 -10.77 8.47 -5.45
C THR A 66 -10.14 8.95 -4.15
N SER A 67 -9.47 8.07 -3.41
CA SER A 67 -8.75 8.45 -2.20
C SER A 67 -7.58 9.39 -2.50
N TRP A 68 -6.88 9.18 -3.62
CA TRP A 68 -5.80 10.07 -4.06
C TRP A 68 -6.33 11.46 -4.43
N GLN A 69 -7.48 11.54 -5.10
CA GLN A 69 -8.12 12.81 -5.43
C GLN A 69 -8.63 13.56 -4.20
N ALA A 70 -9.12 12.83 -3.19
CA ALA A 70 -9.60 13.40 -1.93
C ALA A 70 -8.45 13.72 -0.94
N PHE A 71 -7.23 13.28 -1.22
CA PHE A 71 -6.12 13.44 -0.30
C PHE A 71 -5.49 14.82 -0.39
N GLU A 72 -5.52 15.55 0.72
CA GLU A 72 -4.77 16.78 0.90
C GLU A 72 -3.44 16.50 1.62
N ALA A 73 -2.32 16.76 0.94
CA ALA A 73 -1.00 16.54 1.48
C ALA A 73 -0.76 17.39 2.74
N PRO A 74 -0.38 16.78 3.89
CA PRO A 74 -0.08 17.54 5.09
C PRO A 74 1.20 18.36 4.94
N LYS A 75 1.30 19.44 5.73
CA LYS A 75 2.52 20.25 5.84
C LYS A 75 3.72 19.45 6.38
N LYS A 76 3.47 18.47 7.24
CA LYS A 76 4.51 17.61 7.82
C LYS A 76 4.49 16.24 7.16
N ARG A 77 5.63 15.84 6.57
CA ARG A 77 5.77 14.57 5.86
C ARG A 77 5.41 13.36 6.71
N GLN A 78 5.73 13.37 8.00
CA GLN A 78 5.41 12.29 8.95
C GLN A 78 3.91 12.00 9.10
N ASP A 79 3.05 12.97 8.81
CA ASP A 79 1.59 12.82 8.94
C ASP A 79 0.95 12.23 7.66
N THR A 80 1.71 12.17 6.56
CA THR A 80 1.20 11.77 5.22
C THR A 80 0.52 10.40 5.26
N ALA A 81 1.17 9.41 5.87
CA ALA A 81 0.64 8.05 5.91
C ALA A 81 -0.64 7.95 6.73
N ALA A 82 -0.68 8.60 7.89
CA ALA A 82 -1.87 8.59 8.74
C ALA A 82 -3.06 9.27 8.06
N ARG A 83 -2.80 10.43 7.41
CA ARG A 83 -3.84 11.14 6.67
C ARG A 83 -4.35 10.37 5.46
N PHE A 84 -3.45 9.79 4.67
CA PHE A 84 -3.88 9.01 3.51
C PHE A 84 -4.63 7.74 3.93
N ALA A 85 -4.20 7.04 4.98
CA ALA A 85 -4.91 5.90 5.53
C ALA A 85 -6.33 6.28 5.99
N ALA A 86 -6.49 7.43 6.65
CA ALA A 86 -7.80 7.93 7.05
C ALA A 86 -8.71 8.24 5.86
N VAL A 87 -8.19 8.89 4.81
CA VAL A 87 -8.95 9.14 3.57
C VAL A 87 -9.33 7.83 2.89
N LEU A 88 -8.42 6.86 2.82
CA LEU A 88 -8.69 5.55 2.24
C LEU A 88 -9.80 4.81 2.98
N GLN A 89 -9.80 4.84 4.32
CA GLN A 89 -10.88 4.27 5.14
C GLN A 89 -12.21 5.00 4.90
N ALA A 90 -12.20 6.34 4.84
CA ALA A 90 -13.39 7.14 4.60
C ALA A 90 -14.02 6.86 3.23
N GLU A 91 -13.21 6.76 2.16
CA GLU A 91 -13.73 6.40 0.83
C GLU A 91 -14.22 4.95 0.78
N ALA A 92 -13.54 4.01 1.45
CA ALA A 92 -13.97 2.62 1.52
C ALA A 92 -15.33 2.48 2.24
N ALA A 93 -15.58 3.26 3.29
CA ALA A 93 -16.85 3.29 4.00
C ALA A 93 -18.03 3.72 3.12
N LYS A 94 -17.80 4.56 2.09
CA LYS A 94 -18.83 4.94 1.12
C LYS A 94 -19.22 3.81 0.16
N LEU A 95 -18.35 2.82 -0.03
CA LEU A 95 -18.58 1.68 -0.92
C LEU A 95 -19.33 0.54 -0.23
N GLY A 96 -19.20 0.42 1.10
CA GLY A 96 -19.91 -0.58 1.90
C GLY A 96 -19.10 -1.12 3.07
N GLU A 97 -19.79 -1.83 3.96
CA GLU A 97 -19.20 -2.40 5.18
C GLU A 97 -18.08 -3.41 4.87
N MET A 98 -18.27 -4.26 3.85
CA MET A 98 -17.27 -5.24 3.43
C MET A 98 -15.97 -4.57 2.96
N GLN A 99 -16.07 -3.53 2.12
CA GLN A 99 -14.92 -2.78 1.60
C GLN A 99 -14.21 -2.06 2.74
N SER A 100 -14.97 -1.41 3.62
CA SER A 100 -14.44 -0.75 4.82
C SER A 100 -13.66 -1.73 5.71
N ALA A 101 -14.25 -2.88 6.03
CA ALA A 101 -13.62 -3.91 6.86
C ALA A 101 -12.34 -4.46 6.21
N THR A 102 -12.37 -4.70 4.89
CA THR A 102 -11.23 -5.20 4.12
C THR A 102 -10.07 -4.20 4.14
N VAL A 103 -10.34 -2.91 3.91
CA VAL A 103 -9.33 -1.86 3.95
C VAL A 103 -8.76 -1.69 5.36
N ALA A 104 -9.62 -1.67 6.39
CA ALA A 104 -9.18 -1.58 7.77
C ALA A 104 -8.28 -2.78 8.16
N LYS A 105 -8.62 -3.99 7.70
CA LYS A 105 -7.78 -5.17 7.91
C LYS A 105 -6.42 -5.01 7.22
N ALA A 106 -6.38 -4.64 5.94
CA ALA A 106 -5.13 -4.50 5.20
C ALA A 106 -4.19 -3.44 5.81
N LEU A 107 -4.74 -2.31 6.26
CA LEU A 107 -3.98 -1.28 6.96
C LEU A 107 -3.40 -1.78 8.29
N ARG A 108 -4.18 -2.54 9.08
CA ARG A 108 -3.72 -3.15 10.34
C ARG A 108 -2.65 -4.22 10.12
N ASP A 109 -2.87 -5.12 9.17
CA ASP A 109 -1.93 -6.21 8.84
C ASP A 109 -0.53 -5.65 8.52
N ARG A 110 -0.48 -4.45 7.90
CA ARG A 110 0.76 -3.77 7.52
C ARG A 110 1.22 -2.69 8.51
N ALA A 111 0.57 -2.59 9.67
CA ALA A 111 0.89 -1.64 10.72
C ALA A 111 0.89 -0.17 10.28
N PHE A 112 0.01 0.21 9.34
CA PHE A 112 -0.19 1.61 9.00
C PHE A 112 -0.72 2.40 10.21
N PRO A 113 -0.36 3.68 10.35
CA PRO A 113 -0.88 4.54 11.41
C PRO A 113 -2.34 4.87 11.10
N ILE A 114 -3.26 4.08 11.65
CA ILE A 114 -4.70 4.36 11.60
C ILE A 114 -5.08 5.12 12.87
N GLY A 115 -5.94 6.15 12.74
CA GLY A 115 -6.51 6.82 13.90
C GLY A 115 -7.22 5.82 14.80
N LYS A 116 -7.06 5.96 16.13
CA LYS A 116 -7.80 5.17 17.11
C LYS A 116 -9.30 5.42 16.99
#